data_AF-A0A958Y6E4-F1
#
_entry.id   AF-A0A958Y6E4-F1
#
_cell.length_a   1.000
_cell.length_b   1.000
_cell.length_c   1.000
_cell.angle_alpha   90.00
_cell.angle_beta   90.00
_cell.angle_gamma   90.00
#
_symmetry.space_group_name_H-M   'P 1'
#
loop_
_entity.id
_entity.type
_entity.pdbx_description
1 polymer ?
#
loop_
_entity_poly.entity_id
_entity_poly.type
_entity_poly.pdbx_seq_one_letter_code
_entity_poly.pdbx_strand_id
1 'polypeptide(L)' 'LYCQSGGRSARCAEKLVEAGFVKVYDLEGGISKWKHKGYEIKNKS' A
#
# COMPACT_ATOMS: atom_id res chain seq x y z
N LEU A 1 -3.91 1.56 -1.78
CA LEU A 1 -3.73 0.44 -0.85
C LEU A 1 -2.26 0.26 -0.50
N TYR A 2 -1.97 -0.42 0.61
CA TYR A 2 -0.60 -0.73 1.02
C TYR A 2 -0.61 -1.99 1.87
N CYS A 3 0.50 -2.73 1.90
CA CYS A 3 0.73 -3.78 2.89
C CYS A 3 2.00 -3.50 3.69
N GLN A 4 2.52 -4.50 4.42
CA GLN A 4 3.74 -4.32 5.22
C GLN A 4 4.95 -3.93 4.37
N SER A 5 5.20 -4.63 3.26
CA SER A 5 6.40 -4.49 2.42
C SER A 5 6.12 -4.32 0.90
N GLY A 6 4.86 -4.18 0.49
CA GLY A 6 4.43 -3.95 -0.91
C GLY A 6 3.96 -5.19 -1.69
N GLY A 7 4.46 -6.40 -1.39
CA GLY A 7 4.17 -7.58 -2.22
C GLY A 7 2.70 -8.03 -2.26
N ARG A 8 1.98 -7.94 -1.13
CA ARG A 8 0.54 -8.31 -1.08
C ARG A 8 -0.34 -7.24 -1.74
N SER A 9 0.01 -5.98 -1.54
CA SER A 9 -0.76 -4.88 -2.10
C SER A 9 -0.59 -4.77 -3.62
N ALA A 10 0.57 -5.13 -4.17
CA ALA A 10 0.74 -5.28 -5.62
C ALA A 10 -0.26 -6.26 -6.25
N ARG A 11 -0.40 -7.48 -5.69
CA ARG A 11 -1.38 -8.47 -6.19
C ARG A 11 -2.83 -8.00 -6.08
N CYS A 12 -3.17 -7.28 -5.03
CA CYS A 12 -4.51 -6.68 -4.90
C CYS A 12 -4.70 -5.53 -5.88
N ALA A 13 -3.66 -4.74 -6.18
CA ALA A 13 -3.73 -3.66 -7.15
C ALA A 13 -4.08 -4.20 -8.54
N GLU A 14 -3.44 -5.29 -8.98
CA GLU A 14 -3.74 -5.98 -10.24
C GLU A 14 -5.22 -6.39 -10.32
N LYS A 15 -5.76 -7.01 -9.26
CA LYS A 15 -7.18 -7.39 -9.20
C LYS A 15 -8.12 -6.19 -9.24
N LEU A 16 -7.75 -5.07 -8.64
CA LEU A 16 -8.55 -3.84 -8.69
C LEU A 16 -8.53 -3.23 -10.10
N VAL A 17 -7.40 -3.27 -10.79
CA VAL A 17 -7.32 -2.85 -12.19
C VAL A 17 -8.21 -3.76 -13.06
N GLU A 18 -8.14 -5.07 -12.88
CA GLU A 18 -8.98 -6.05 -13.59
C GLU A 18 -10.48 -5.86 -13.30
N ALA A 19 -10.83 -5.48 -12.06
CA ALA A 19 -12.20 -5.15 -11.67
C ALA A 19 -12.70 -3.80 -12.20
N GLY A 20 -11.90 -3.06 -13.00
CA GLY A 20 -12.32 -1.83 -13.66
C GLY A 20 -12.16 -0.56 -12.83
N PHE A 21 -11.34 -0.59 -11.76
CA PHE A 21 -11.05 0.62 -11.00
C PHE A 21 -10.17 1.57 -11.83
N VAL A 22 -10.64 2.82 -12.01
CA VAL A 22 -9.97 3.82 -12.87
C VAL A 22 -8.67 4.36 -12.25
N LYS A 23 -8.57 4.40 -10.92
CA LYS A 23 -7.39 4.90 -10.21
C LYS A 23 -7.07 3.99 -9.04
N VAL A 24 -5.92 3.31 -9.12
CA VAL A 24 -5.38 2.45 -8.07
C VAL A 24 -4.01 2.98 -7.68
N TYR A 25 -3.84 3.30 -6.40
CA TYR A 25 -2.57 3.78 -5.86
C TYR A 25 -2.01 2.72 -4.91
N ASP A 26 -0.85 2.16 -5.23
CA ASP A 26 -0.12 1.23 -4.35
C ASP A 26 1.05 1.95 -3.66
N LEU A 27 1.22 1.72 -2.35
CA LEU A 27 2.35 2.29 -1.61
C LEU A 27 3.58 1.39 -1.77
N GLU A 28 4.50 1.81 -2.62
CA GLU A 28 5.75 1.10 -2.87
C GLU A 28 6.57 0.92 -1.58
N GLY A 29 7.00 -0.32 -1.32
CA GLY A 29 7.73 -0.69 -0.11
C GLY A 29 6.88 -0.76 1.17
N GLY A 30 5.56 -0.55 1.04
CA GLY A 30 4.59 -0.68 2.11
C GLY A 30 4.82 0.27 3.29
N ILE A 31 4.11 -0.02 4.39
CA ILE A 31 4.21 0.80 5.60
C ILE A 31 5.61 0.73 6.22
N SER A 32 6.41 -0.33 5.97
CA SER A 32 7.78 -0.39 6.47
C SER A 32 8.68 0.69 5.86
N LYS A 33 8.62 0.91 4.55
CA LYS A 33 9.34 2.03 3.90
C LYS A 33 8.80 3.37 4.37
N TRP A 34 7.49 3.47 4.61
CA TRP A 34 6.86 4.66 5.19
C TRP A 34 7.40 5.00 6.58
N LYS A 35 7.50 4.00 7.48
CA LYS A 35 8.09 4.18 8.83
C LYS A 35 9.55 4.59 8.71
N HIS A 36 10.31 3.95 7.82
CA HIS A 36 11.74 4.21 7.65
C HIS A 36 12.01 5.64 7.16
N LYS A 37 11.11 6.20 6.35
CA LYS A 37 11.18 7.61 5.91
C LYS A 37 10.80 8.61 7.02
N GLY A 38 10.42 8.14 8.22
CA GLY A 38 10.07 8.99 9.36
C GLY A 38 8.71 9.66 9.25
N TYR A 39 7.83 9.19 8.37
CA TYR A 39 6.49 9.74 8.25
C TYR A 39 5.62 9.37 9.46
N GLU A 40 4.68 10.26 9.79
CA GLU A 40 3.77 10.06 10.92
C GLU A 40 2.88 8.82 10.71
N ILE A 41 2.69 8.07 11.80
CA ILE A 41 1.85 6.88 11.85
C ILE A 41 0.99 6.98 13.10
N LYS A 42 -0.31 7.09 12.91
CA LYS A 42 -1.26 7.02 14.03
C LYS A 42 -1.51 5.56 14.36
N ASN A 43 -0.99 5.11 15.50
CA ASN A 43 -1.46 3.89 16.12
C ASN A 43 -2.64 4.26 17.02
N LYS A 44 -3.76 3.54 16.90
CA LYS A 44 -4.77 3.56 17.96
C LYS A 44 -4.23 2.69 19.09
N SER A 45 -3.82 3.34 20.18
CA SER A 45 -3.56 2.72 21.48
C SER A 45 -4.87 2.26 22.11
#